data_AF-A0A4Y7TBY3-F1
#
_entry.id   AF-A0A4Y7TBY3-F1
#
_cell.length_a   1.000
_cell.length_b   1.000
_cell.length_c   1.000
_cell.angle_alpha   90.00
_cell.angle_beta   90.00
_cell.angle_gamma   90.00
#
_symmetry.space_group_name_H-M   'P 1'
#
loop_
_entity.id
_entity.type
_entity.pdbx_description
1 polymer ?
#
loop_
_entity_poly.entity_id
_entity_poly.type
_entity_poly.pdbx_seq_one_letter_code
_entity_poly.pdbx_strand_id
1 'polypeptide(L)'
;MWSGSTIGNNVVAHTGTSLLDHTAEDADMNLTFDYLYDASLPATDLNNLDAARVNAWYVGNVVRDFAWKYGFRPLTFNFQADTLQDKWARGDDPVPIRVQTTPGVNDAVFTTPPDGSAGVLKLYVWNKANPT
;
A
#
# COMPACT_ATOMS: atom_id res chain seq x y z
N MET A 1 -4.41 -16.43 2.12
CA MET A 1 -2.99 -16.81 1.97
C MET A 1 -2.17 -15.71 2.61
N TRP A 2 -1.33 -16.05 3.58
CA TRP A 2 -0.36 -15.11 4.15
C TRP A 2 0.83 -15.11 3.20
N SER A 3 0.95 -14.08 2.37
CA SER A 3 2.06 -13.96 1.44
C SER A 3 3.18 -13.17 2.10
N GLY A 4 4.40 -13.65 1.95
CA GLY A 4 5.63 -12.98 2.36
C GLY A 4 5.96 -11.75 1.53
N SER A 5 5.03 -10.80 1.47
CA SER A 5 5.11 -9.61 0.64
C SER A 5 4.16 -8.54 1.14
N THR A 6 4.30 -7.32 0.61
CA THR A 6 3.36 -6.21 0.85
C THR A 6 2.05 -6.35 0.07
N ILE A 7 1.50 -7.58 0.02
CA ILE A 7 0.23 -7.93 -0.60
C ILE A 7 -0.69 -8.51 0.48
N GLY A 8 -1.92 -8.03 0.55
CA GLY A 8 -2.92 -8.58 1.46
C GLY A 8 -4.35 -8.30 1.01
N ASN A 9 -5.30 -8.76 1.82
CA ASN A 9 -6.73 -8.62 1.53
C ASN A 9 -7.18 -7.17 1.36
N ASN A 10 -6.48 -6.21 1.97
CA ASN A 10 -6.93 -4.82 2.06
C ASN A 10 -6.13 -3.89 1.16
N VAL A 11 -4.82 -4.13 1.10
CA VAL A 11 -3.83 -3.23 0.54
C VAL A 11 -2.77 -4.04 -0.18
N VAL A 12 -2.34 -3.51 -1.33
CA VAL A 12 -1.20 -4.01 -2.10
C VAL A 12 -0.24 -2.84 -2.31
N ALA A 13 0.90 -2.84 -1.63
CA ALA A 13 1.91 -1.80 -1.84
C ALA A 13 2.98 -2.27 -2.84
N HIS A 14 3.23 -1.46 -3.86
CA HIS A 14 4.15 -1.77 -4.95
C HIS A 14 4.74 -0.49 -5.54
N THR A 15 5.78 -0.61 -6.37
CA THR A 15 6.25 0.50 -7.23
C THR A 15 5.68 0.36 -8.65
N GLY A 16 5.93 1.34 -9.50
CA GLY A 16 5.58 1.25 -10.92
C GLY A 16 4.09 1.07 -11.19
N THR A 17 3.76 0.45 -12.32
CA THR A 17 2.38 0.18 -12.74
C THR A 17 1.98 -1.28 -12.54
N SER A 18 2.95 -2.19 -12.37
CA SER A 18 2.72 -3.60 -12.17
C SER A 18 2.51 -3.92 -10.69
N LEU A 19 1.45 -4.66 -10.38
CA LEU A 19 1.24 -5.19 -9.02
C LEU A 19 2.33 -6.19 -8.61
N LEU A 20 3.14 -6.67 -9.57
CA LEU A 20 4.26 -7.57 -9.33
C LEU A 20 5.51 -6.84 -8.82
N ASP A 21 5.56 -5.50 -8.88
CA ASP A 21 6.71 -4.72 -8.41
C ASP A 21 6.61 -4.38 -6.90
N HIS A 22 6.14 -5.35 -6.11
CA HIS A 22 6.07 -5.32 -4.65
C HIS A 22 7.39 -5.76 -4.01
N THR A 23 7.56 -5.56 -2.70
CA THR A 23 8.70 -6.19 -2.01
C THR A 23 8.49 -7.69 -1.93
N ALA A 24 9.55 -8.45 -2.20
CA ALA A 24 9.64 -9.82 -1.69
C ALA A 24 10.18 -9.75 -0.25
N GLU A 25 9.73 -10.68 0.58
CA GLU A 25 10.25 -10.92 1.94
C GLU A 25 11.79 -10.88 2.02
N ASP A 26 12.30 -10.49 3.20
CA ASP A 26 13.64 -10.89 3.59
C ASP A 26 13.70 -12.43 3.63
N ALA A 27 14.81 -13.01 3.16
CA ALA A 27 14.95 -14.43 2.78
C ALA A 27 14.74 -15.45 3.94
N ASP A 28 14.51 -14.96 5.16
CA ASP A 28 14.51 -15.74 6.41
C ASP A 28 13.15 -16.30 6.84
N MET A 29 12.09 -16.20 6.01
CA MET A 29 10.75 -16.80 6.26
C MET A 29 10.10 -16.40 7.61
N ASN A 30 10.58 -15.34 8.26
CA ASN A 30 10.14 -14.88 9.58
C ASN A 30 9.12 -13.73 9.52
N LEU A 31 8.50 -13.45 8.36
CA LEU A 31 7.57 -12.32 8.16
C LEU A 31 8.13 -10.98 8.68
N THR A 32 9.46 -10.81 8.55
CA THR A 32 10.16 -9.62 9.05
C THR A 32 10.24 -8.60 7.91
N PHE A 33 9.67 -7.43 8.15
CA PHE A 33 9.62 -6.31 7.21
C PHE A 33 10.43 -5.14 7.78
N ASP A 34 11.73 -5.34 7.95
CA ASP A 34 12.65 -4.36 8.54
C ASP A 34 13.69 -3.92 7.50
N TYR A 35 13.42 -2.79 6.85
CA TYR A 35 14.30 -2.21 5.85
C TYR A 35 14.82 -0.87 6.37
N LEU A 36 16.15 -0.72 6.38
CA LEU A 36 16.79 0.49 6.87
C LEU A 36 16.53 1.67 5.91
N TYR A 37 15.94 2.74 6.43
CA TYR A 37 15.82 4.00 5.71
C TYR A 37 17.02 4.91 5.98
N ASP A 38 17.64 5.42 4.91
CA ASP A 38 18.74 6.38 4.96
C ASP A 38 18.40 7.65 4.17
N ALA A 39 18.18 8.74 4.90
CA ALA A 39 17.85 10.05 4.33
C ALA A 39 18.99 10.70 3.54
N SER A 40 20.23 10.20 3.67
CA SER A 40 21.38 10.67 2.89
C SER A 40 21.45 10.05 1.49
N LEU A 41 20.72 8.95 1.25
CA LEU A 41 20.62 8.28 -0.03
C LEU A 41 19.40 8.78 -0.84
N PRO A 42 19.43 8.68 -2.18
CA PRO A 42 18.26 8.99 -2.99
C PRO A 42 17.04 8.14 -2.60
N ALA A 43 15.83 8.68 -2.84
CA ALA A 43 14.60 7.92 -2.63
C ALA A 43 14.57 6.61 -3.44
N THR A 44 15.21 6.61 -4.61
CA THR A 44 15.31 5.44 -5.50
C THR A 44 16.32 4.39 -5.05
N ASP A 45 17.05 4.63 -3.95
CA ASP A 45 17.85 3.59 -3.33
C ASP A 45 16.96 2.41 -2.93
N LEU A 46 17.44 1.17 -3.13
CA LEU A 46 16.60 -0.02 -2.97
C LEU A 46 16.10 -0.17 -1.53
N ASN A 47 16.94 0.10 -0.52
CA ASN A 47 16.53 0.01 0.89
C ASN A 47 15.48 1.08 1.22
N ASN A 48 15.66 2.30 0.72
CA ASN A 48 14.67 3.37 0.87
C ASN A 48 13.34 3.07 0.17
N LEU A 49 13.40 2.43 -1.00
CA LEU A 49 12.21 2.01 -1.75
C LEU A 49 11.45 0.90 -1.01
N ASP A 50 12.16 -0.09 -0.48
CA ASP A 50 11.56 -1.20 0.26
C ASP A 50 10.98 -0.74 1.61
N ALA A 51 11.70 0.14 2.33
CA ALA A 51 11.18 0.81 3.51
C ALA A 51 9.89 1.60 3.20
N ALA A 52 9.85 2.30 2.06
CA ALA A 52 8.65 3.04 1.64
C ALA A 52 7.47 2.11 1.32
N ARG A 53 7.69 0.98 0.63
CA ARG A 53 6.65 -0.02 0.33
C ARG A 53 6.06 -0.62 1.60
N VAL A 54 6.92 -1.04 2.54
CA VAL A 54 6.50 -1.60 3.83
C VAL A 54 5.73 -0.57 4.64
N ASN A 55 6.24 0.65 4.77
CA ASN A 55 5.56 1.71 5.50
C ASN A 55 4.18 2.02 4.90
N ALA A 56 4.07 2.13 3.58
CA ALA A 56 2.80 2.35 2.89
C ALA A 56 1.80 1.21 3.15
N TRP A 57 2.26 -0.03 3.09
CA TRP A 57 1.44 -1.20 3.38
C TRP A 57 0.96 -1.22 4.84
N TYR A 58 1.85 -0.94 5.78
CA TYR A 58 1.53 -0.86 7.21
C TYR A 58 0.49 0.22 7.49
N VAL A 59 0.75 1.46 7.07
CA VAL A 59 -0.16 2.60 7.31
C VAL A 59 -1.51 2.37 6.64
N GLY A 60 -1.53 1.83 5.41
CA GLY A 60 -2.77 1.50 4.71
C GLY A 60 -3.64 0.51 5.49
N ASN A 61 -3.04 -0.54 6.06
CA ASN A 61 -3.77 -1.50 6.89
C ASN A 61 -4.23 -0.88 8.23
N VAL A 62 -3.41 -0.03 8.86
CA VAL A 62 -3.81 0.70 10.08
C VAL A 62 -5.04 1.59 9.82
N VAL A 63 -5.05 2.33 8.72
CA VAL A 63 -6.20 3.17 8.33
C VAL A 63 -7.45 2.32 8.09
N ARG A 64 -7.29 1.19 7.40
CA ARG A 64 -8.39 0.25 7.17
C ARG A 64 -8.96 -0.29 8.49
N ASP A 65 -8.12 -0.72 9.42
CA ASP A 65 -8.57 -1.27 10.70
C ASP A 65 -9.21 -0.21 11.60
N PHE A 66 -8.69 1.02 11.53
CA PHE A 66 -9.34 2.16 12.16
C PHE A 66 -10.74 2.38 11.57
N ALA A 67 -10.87 2.50 10.25
CA ALA A 67 -12.17 2.73 9.60
C ALA A 67 -13.17 1.59 9.85
N TRP A 68 -12.69 0.35 9.87
CA TRP A 68 -13.48 -0.84 10.20
C TRP A 68 -14.14 -0.76 11.57
N LYS A 69 -13.39 -0.30 12.59
CA LYS A 69 -13.91 -0.11 13.96
C LYS A 69 -15.07 0.88 14.00
N TYR A 70 -15.10 1.83 13.07
CA TYR A 70 -16.16 2.83 12.94
C TYR A 70 -17.20 2.50 11.87
N GLY A 71 -17.24 1.25 11.40
CA GLY A 71 -18.32 0.74 10.56
C GLY A 71 -18.05 0.74 9.07
N PHE A 72 -16.85 1.14 8.60
CA PHE A 72 -16.47 0.98 7.20
C PHE A 72 -16.07 -0.48 6.92
N ARG A 73 -17.10 -1.27 6.59
CA ARG A 73 -17.13 -2.72 6.44
C ARG A 73 -17.57 -3.13 5.03
N PRO A 74 -17.51 -4.42 4.68
CA PRO A 74 -17.89 -4.90 3.36
C PRO A 74 -19.29 -4.45 2.93
N LEU A 75 -20.29 -4.59 3.80
CA LEU A 75 -21.66 -4.17 3.50
C LEU A 75 -21.85 -2.65 3.40
N THR A 76 -20.84 -1.88 3.81
CA THR A 76 -20.79 -0.43 3.67
C THR A 76 -19.65 -0.02 2.73
N PHE A 77 -19.32 -0.88 1.76
CA PHE A 77 -18.49 -0.56 0.59
C PHE A 77 -17.03 -0.24 0.92
N ASN A 78 -16.41 -0.97 1.86
CA ASN A 78 -14.98 -0.86 2.09
C ASN A 78 -14.15 -1.68 1.09
N PHE A 79 -12.89 -1.26 0.92
CA PHE A 79 -11.96 -1.89 -0.01
C PHE A 79 -11.36 -3.19 0.54
N GLN A 80 -11.61 -4.31 -0.14
CA GLN A 80 -10.97 -5.59 0.13
C GLN A 80 -11.10 -6.59 -1.04
N ALA A 81 -10.10 -7.47 -1.17
CA ALA A 81 -10.14 -8.56 -2.13
C ALA A 81 -11.25 -9.57 -1.81
N ASP A 82 -11.34 -10.00 -0.55
CA ASP A 82 -12.29 -11.01 -0.09
C ASP A 82 -13.14 -10.50 1.07
N THR A 83 -14.45 -10.77 0.99
CA THR A 83 -15.51 -10.42 1.92
C THR A 83 -16.01 -11.61 2.75
N LEU A 84 -15.19 -12.63 3.06
CA LEU A 84 -15.59 -13.84 3.82
C LEU A 84 -16.47 -13.59 5.05
N GLN A 85 -16.32 -12.44 5.70
CA GLN A 85 -17.07 -12.05 6.90
C GLN A 85 -18.51 -11.57 6.59
N ASP A 86 -18.79 -11.17 5.35
CA ASP A 86 -20.02 -10.54 4.86
C ASP A 86 -20.35 -10.99 3.43
N LYS A 87 -20.97 -12.18 3.29
CA LYS A 87 -21.21 -12.87 2.00
C LYS A 87 -22.03 -12.10 0.95
N TRP A 88 -22.66 -10.99 1.31
CA TRP A 88 -23.47 -10.17 0.41
C TRP A 88 -22.75 -8.92 -0.08
N ALA A 89 -21.55 -8.65 0.46
CA ALA A 89 -20.73 -7.53 0.05
C ALA A 89 -19.91 -7.87 -1.18
N ARG A 90 -19.64 -6.85 -1.99
CA ARG A 90 -18.72 -6.95 -3.12
C ARG A 90 -17.28 -6.87 -2.62
N GLY A 91 -16.40 -7.68 -3.21
CA GLY A 91 -14.95 -7.63 -2.98
C GLY A 91 -14.21 -7.31 -4.28
N ASP A 92 -13.04 -7.93 -4.47
CA ASP A 92 -12.13 -7.72 -5.60
C ASP A 92 -11.62 -6.28 -5.75
N ASP A 93 -11.60 -5.50 -4.67
CA ASP A 93 -11.16 -4.10 -4.69
C ASP A 93 -10.15 -3.71 -3.59
N PRO A 94 -9.09 -4.52 -3.35
CA PRO A 94 -8.03 -4.10 -2.44
C PRO A 94 -7.36 -2.82 -2.98
N VAL A 95 -6.89 -1.95 -2.09
CA VAL A 95 -6.25 -0.68 -2.46
C VAL A 95 -4.82 -0.92 -2.95
N PRO A 96 -4.49 -0.65 -4.24
CA PRO A 96 -3.12 -0.62 -4.69
C PRO A 96 -2.50 0.71 -4.28
N ILE A 97 -1.41 0.66 -3.51
CA ILE A 97 -0.60 1.81 -3.14
C ILE A 97 0.67 1.80 -3.97
N ARG A 98 0.81 2.78 -4.85
CA ARG A 98 1.97 2.97 -5.72
C ARG A 98 2.95 3.94 -5.09
N VAL A 99 4.04 3.42 -4.54
CA VAL A 99 5.11 4.25 -3.99
C VAL A 99 5.96 4.84 -5.11
N GLN A 100 6.45 6.06 -4.90
CA GLN A 100 7.36 6.77 -5.82
C GLN A 100 6.88 6.80 -7.27
N THR A 101 5.57 7.00 -7.46
CA THR A 101 4.97 6.99 -8.80
C THR A 101 5.50 8.15 -9.65
N THR A 102 5.81 7.89 -10.91
CA THR A 102 6.23 8.93 -11.88
C THR A 102 5.11 9.19 -12.91
N PRO A 103 5.05 10.39 -13.52
CA PRO A 103 5.95 11.55 -13.37
C PRO A 103 5.58 12.51 -12.22
N GLY A 104 4.65 12.14 -11.33
CA GLY A 104 4.23 13.02 -10.22
C GLY A 104 5.35 13.30 -9.21
N VAL A 105 5.34 14.48 -8.59
CA VAL A 105 6.24 14.90 -7.51
C VAL A 105 5.50 15.82 -6.53
N ASN A 106 5.93 15.84 -5.27
CA ASN A 106 5.44 16.75 -4.22
C ASN A 106 3.91 16.72 -4.00
N ASP A 107 3.30 15.54 -4.11
CA ASP A 107 1.85 15.38 -3.98
C ASP A 107 1.50 13.90 -3.66
N ALA A 108 0.23 13.62 -3.41
CA ALA A 108 -0.34 12.28 -3.34
C ALA A 108 -1.80 12.31 -3.82
N VAL A 109 -2.24 11.27 -4.54
CA VAL A 109 -3.58 11.22 -5.12
C VAL A 109 -4.24 9.87 -4.84
N PHE A 110 -5.51 9.90 -4.44
CA PHE A 110 -6.35 8.72 -4.27
C PHE A 110 -7.55 8.75 -5.22
N THR A 111 -7.84 7.64 -5.90
CA THR A 111 -9.06 7.48 -6.69
C THR A 111 -10.08 6.61 -5.95
N THR A 112 -11.35 7.02 -5.96
CA THR A 112 -12.46 6.29 -5.33
C THR A 112 -13.52 5.93 -6.37
N PRO A 113 -13.31 4.86 -7.18
CA PRO A 113 -14.35 4.35 -8.07
C PRO A 113 -15.50 3.70 -7.27
N PRO A 114 -16.61 3.31 -7.94
CA PRO A 114 -17.67 2.53 -7.31
C PRO A 114 -17.17 1.19 -6.72
N ASP A 115 -17.87 0.71 -5.70
CA ASP A 115 -17.60 -0.54 -4.97
C ASP A 115 -17.29 -1.74 -5.87
N GLY A 116 -16.33 -2.58 -5.48
CA GLY A 116 -15.78 -3.68 -6.27
C GLY A 116 -14.95 -3.22 -7.48
N SER A 117 -14.43 -2.00 -7.42
CA SER A 117 -13.32 -1.53 -8.24
C SER A 117 -12.26 -0.93 -7.31
N ALA A 118 -11.01 -1.33 -7.51
CA ALA A 118 -9.92 -0.92 -6.65
C ALA A 118 -9.69 0.60 -6.69
N GLY A 119 -9.74 1.25 -5.52
CA GLY A 119 -9.24 2.61 -5.36
C GLY A 119 -7.72 2.63 -5.33
N VAL A 120 -7.08 3.50 -6.11
CA VAL A 120 -5.62 3.53 -6.26
C VAL A 120 -5.03 4.73 -5.53
N LEU A 121 -4.10 4.48 -4.60
CA LEU A 121 -3.28 5.50 -3.97
C LEU A 121 -1.96 5.64 -4.71
N LYS A 122 -1.65 6.85 -5.19
CA LYS A 122 -0.36 7.19 -5.78
C LYS A 122 0.37 8.13 -4.82
N LEU A 123 1.54 7.68 -4.36
CA LEU A 123 2.45 8.48 -3.53
C LEU A 123 3.61 8.95 -4.39
N TYR A 124 3.89 10.25 -4.37
CA TYR A 124 4.97 10.84 -5.16
C TYR A 124 6.15 11.27 -4.28
N VAL A 125 7.35 11.28 -4.86
CA VAL A 125 8.55 11.75 -4.16
C VAL A 125 8.48 13.26 -3.95
N TRP A 126 8.88 13.72 -2.78
CA TRP A 126 9.08 15.13 -2.49
C TRP A 126 10.51 15.53 -2.83
N ASN A 127 10.68 16.54 -3.69
CA ASN A 127 11.99 17.04 -4.14
C ASN A 127 12.16 18.56 -3.93
N LYS A 128 11.27 19.16 -3.13
CA LYS A 128 11.35 20.57 -2.71
C LYS A 128 12.11 20.79 -1.40
N ALA A 129 12.58 19.73 -0.75
CA ALA A 129 13.43 19.84 0.42
C ALA A 129 14.90 19.94 -0.02
N ASN A 130 15.46 21.14 0.06
CA ASN A 130 16.87 21.27 0.43
C ASN A 130 16.90 21.17 1.95
N PRO A 131 17.21 20.01 2.56
CA PRO A 131 17.43 19.97 4.00
C PRO A 131 18.55 20.95 4.32
N THR A 132 18.22 22.01 5.08
CA THR A 132 19.20 22.93 5.67
C THR A 132 19.84 22.30 6.89
#